data_AF-A0A2J6XJE6-F1
#
_entry.id   AF-A0A2J6XJE6-F1
#
_cell.length_a   1.000
_cell.length_b   1.000
_cell.length_c   1.000
_cell.angle_alpha   90.00
_cell.angle_beta   90.00
_cell.angle_gamma   90.00
#
_symmetry.space_group_name_H-M   'P 1'
#
loop_
_entity.id
_entity.type
_entity.pdbx_description
1 polymer ?
#
loop_
_entity_poly.entity_id
_entity_poly.type
_entity_poly.pdbx_seq_one_letter_code
_entity_poly.pdbx_strand_id
1 'polypeptide(L)'
;MPSARRLFTIGIVILAVAVVLLFIVSPYALESTFSNSLKQAQKQINSSTYLLAPNQNISISISQGKLLIYNSSNPLKVLINGQSVSQAGSNNIWVAASTTNGTITIANNYTVPIRIGYAIVGIVLWPSYLSIFLSIILGIVGVVIIAYGTIISIRNKSKLMK
;
A
#
# COMPACT_ATOMS: atom_id res chain seq x y z
N MET A 1 -9.16 -5.32 -43.49
CA MET A 1 -9.96 -4.89 -42.31
C MET A 1 -10.27 -6.11 -41.45
N PRO A 2 -9.98 -6.11 -40.14
CA PRO A 2 -10.32 -7.24 -39.27
C PRO A 2 -11.83 -7.46 -39.23
N SER A 3 -12.28 -8.72 -39.26
CA SER A 3 -13.70 -9.06 -39.19
C SER A 3 -14.27 -8.69 -37.81
N ALA A 4 -15.54 -8.29 -37.75
CA ALA A 4 -16.21 -7.85 -36.52
C ALA A 4 -16.07 -8.87 -35.37
N ARG A 5 -16.05 -10.17 -35.69
CA ARG A 5 -15.78 -11.25 -34.73
C ARG A 5 -14.38 -11.16 -34.11
N ARG A 6 -13.34 -10.89 -34.92
CA ARG A 6 -11.97 -10.73 -34.42
C ARG A 6 -11.84 -9.52 -33.48
N LEU A 7 -12.48 -8.40 -33.81
CA LEU A 7 -12.51 -7.22 -32.94
C LEU A 7 -13.18 -7.52 -31.60
N PHE A 8 -14.32 -8.21 -31.61
CA PHE A 8 -15.02 -8.60 -30.39
C PHE A 8 -14.17 -9.52 -29.51
N THR A 9 -13.52 -10.53 -30.10
CA THR A 9 -12.61 -11.43 -29.38
C THR A 9 -11.42 -10.67 -28.77
N ILE A 10 -10.79 -9.77 -29.53
CA ILE A 10 -9.67 -8.95 -29.04
C ILE A 10 -10.12 -8.07 -27.86
N GLY A 11 -11.29 -7.44 -27.96
CA GLY A 11 -11.84 -6.61 -26.89
C GLY A 11 -12.11 -7.40 -25.60
N ILE A 12 -12.67 -8.61 -25.71
CA ILE A 12 -12.88 -9.50 -24.55
C ILE A 12 -11.54 -9.91 -23.92
N VAL A 13 -10.54 -10.28 -24.73
CA VAL A 13 -9.22 -10.68 -24.22
C VAL A 13 -8.56 -9.53 -23.46
N ILE A 14 -8.60 -8.31 -24.01
CA ILE A 14 -8.05 -7.11 -23.36
C ILE A 14 -8.80 -6.83 -22.04
N LEU A 15 -10.13 -6.97 -22.03
CA LEU A 15 -10.94 -6.79 -20.83
C LEU A 15 -10.60 -7.84 -19.76
N ALA A 16 -10.42 -9.10 -20.15
CA ALA A 16 -10.04 -10.18 -19.24
C ALA A 16 -8.67 -9.92 -18.61
N VAL A 17 -7.70 -9.45 -19.39
CA VAL A 17 -6.37 -9.05 -18.87
C VAL A 17 -6.49 -7.89 -17.88
N ALA A 18 -7.33 -6.90 -18.17
CA ALA A 18 -7.57 -5.78 -17.25
C ALA A 18 -8.15 -6.26 -15.90
N VAL A 19 -9.11 -7.18 -15.92
CA VAL A 19 -9.70 -7.77 -14.72
C VAL A 19 -8.65 -8.53 -13.91
N VAL A 20 -7.82 -9.36 -14.54
CA VAL A 20 -6.73 -10.09 -13.87
C VAL A 20 -5.74 -9.12 -13.22
N LEU A 21 -5.34 -8.05 -13.91
CA LEU A 21 -4.44 -7.05 -13.34
C LEU A 21 -5.05 -6.35 -12.12
N LEU A 22 -6.33 -5.99 -12.17
CA LEU A 22 -6.99 -5.25 -11.10
C LEU A 22 -7.29 -6.11 -9.87
N PHE A 23 -7.81 -7.32 -10.06
CA PHE A 23 -8.33 -8.14 -8.96
C PHE A 23 -7.36 -9.21 -8.47
N ILE A 24 -6.34 -9.56 -9.24
CA ILE A 24 -5.36 -10.59 -8.86
C ILE A 24 -4.03 -9.88 -8.61
N VAL A 25 -3.41 -9.31 -9.64
CA VAL A 25 -2.03 -8.81 -9.54
C VAL A 25 -1.90 -7.64 -8.58
N SER A 26 -2.82 -6.68 -8.62
CA SER A 26 -2.77 -5.49 -7.75
C SER A 26 -2.80 -5.82 -6.25
N PRO A 27 -3.76 -6.62 -5.74
CA PRO A 27 -3.77 -7.01 -4.33
C PRO A 27 -2.58 -7.87 -3.91
N TYR A 28 -2.11 -8.81 -4.75
CA TYR A 28 -0.91 -9.61 -4.41
C TYR A 28 0.36 -8.75 -4.32
N ALA A 29 0.52 -7.75 -5.19
CA ALA A 29 1.64 -6.83 -5.14
C ALA A 29 1.63 -5.97 -3.87
N LEU A 30 0.44 -5.56 -3.40
CA LEU A 30 0.26 -4.85 -2.13
C LEU A 30 0.70 -5.70 -0.94
N GLU A 31 0.20 -6.94 -0.87
CA GLU A 31 0.50 -7.85 0.24
C GLU A 31 2.00 -8.18 0.32
N SER A 32 2.62 -8.51 -0.83
CA SER A 32 4.04 -8.83 -0.89
C SER A 32 4.93 -7.65 -0.44
N THR A 33 4.61 -6.44 -0.90
CA THR A 33 5.38 -5.25 -0.53
C THR A 33 5.24 -4.96 0.96
N PHE A 34 4.02 -5.03 1.49
CA PHE A 34 3.75 -4.83 2.92
C PHE A 34 4.44 -5.88 3.80
N SER A 35 4.37 -7.16 3.41
CA SER A 35 5.03 -8.27 4.13
C SER A 35 6.54 -8.10 4.17
N ASN A 36 7.17 -7.70 3.06
CA ASN A 36 8.60 -7.44 3.02
C ASN A 36 9.00 -6.24 3.90
N SER A 37 8.20 -5.17 3.88
CA SER A 37 8.41 -4.01 4.74
C SER A 37 8.30 -4.39 6.23
N LEU A 38 7.36 -5.25 6.62
CA LEU A 38 7.26 -5.76 7.99
C LEU A 38 8.46 -6.65 8.38
N LYS A 39 8.92 -7.53 7.50
CA LYS A 39 10.13 -8.35 7.76
C LYS A 39 11.37 -7.49 7.96
N GLN A 40 11.54 -6.46 7.14
CA GLN A 40 12.63 -5.50 7.29
C GLN A 40 12.50 -4.71 8.60
N ALA A 41 11.28 -4.29 8.96
CA ALA A 41 11.01 -3.61 10.21
C ALA A 41 11.37 -4.48 11.42
N GLN A 42 10.95 -5.74 11.40
CA GLN A 42 11.26 -6.68 12.47
C GLN A 42 12.77 -6.92 12.59
N LYS A 43 13.48 -7.06 11.46
CA LYS A 43 14.94 -7.16 11.46
C LYS A 43 15.58 -5.92 12.08
N GLN A 44 15.11 -4.73 11.73
CA GLN A 44 15.63 -3.46 12.24
C GLN A 44 15.34 -3.27 13.74
N ILE A 45 14.13 -3.60 14.19
CA ILE A 45 13.74 -3.56 15.62
C ILE A 45 14.63 -4.49 16.43
N ASN A 46 14.92 -5.69 15.91
CA ASN A 46 15.77 -6.65 16.62
C ASN A 46 17.25 -6.25 16.61
N SER A 47 17.72 -5.52 15.59
CA SER A 47 19.11 -5.08 15.48
C SER A 47 19.40 -3.75 16.19
N SER A 48 18.39 -2.88 16.33
CA SER A 48 18.54 -1.58 16.98
C SER A 48 17.98 -1.67 18.40
N THR A 49 18.84 -1.68 19.40
CA THR A 49 18.42 -1.65 20.81
C THR A 49 18.99 -0.41 21.46
N TYR A 50 18.10 0.49 21.86
CA TYR A 50 18.42 1.71 22.58
C TYR A 50 17.95 1.56 24.03
N LEU A 51 18.79 1.97 24.96
CA LEU A 51 18.42 2.08 26.36
C LEU A 51 18.01 3.52 26.64
N LEU A 52 16.71 3.77 26.88
CA LEU A 52 16.25 5.07 27.33
C LEU A 52 16.20 5.09 28.85
N ALA A 53 17.02 5.94 29.46
CA ALA A 53 16.91 6.24 30.88
C ALA A 53 15.59 7.01 31.17
N PRO A 54 15.19 7.12 32.45
CA PRO A 54 14.01 7.90 32.84
C PRO A 54 14.05 9.32 32.28
N ASN A 55 12.92 9.81 31.77
CA ASN A 55 12.75 11.13 31.16
C ASN A 55 13.61 11.41 29.91
N GLN A 56 14.34 10.40 29.40
CA GLN A 56 15.02 10.53 28.12
C GLN A 56 14.05 10.34 26.97
N ASN A 57 14.40 10.93 25.83
CA ASN A 57 13.65 10.81 24.61
C ASN A 57 14.57 10.54 23.41
N ILE A 58 13.97 9.99 22.37
CA ILE A 58 14.58 9.82 21.06
C ILE A 58 13.67 10.50 20.05
N SER A 59 14.26 11.37 19.24
CA SER A 59 13.56 12.09 18.18
C SER A 59 13.95 11.52 16.82
N ILE A 60 12.95 11.17 16.02
CA ILE A 60 13.08 10.42 14.79
C ILE A 60 12.29 11.14 13.70
N SER A 61 12.94 11.46 12.59
CA SER A 61 12.27 12.07 11.44
C SER A 61 11.38 11.03 10.75
N ILE A 62 10.11 11.37 10.53
CA ILE A 62 9.15 10.54 9.80
C ILE A 62 8.56 11.28 8.60
N SER A 63 8.38 10.53 7.51
CA SER A 63 7.66 11.00 6.32
C SER A 63 6.18 10.62 6.41
N GLN A 64 5.32 11.40 5.78
CA GLN A 64 3.89 11.13 5.63
C GLN A 64 3.65 9.73 5.06
N GLY A 65 2.63 9.04 5.60
CA GLY A 65 2.26 7.70 5.15
C GLY A 65 3.19 6.58 5.64
N LYS A 66 4.07 6.89 6.59
CA LYS A 66 4.88 5.88 7.29
C LYS A 66 4.33 5.62 8.69
N LEU A 67 4.59 4.41 9.16
CA LEU A 67 4.25 3.94 10.49
C LEU A 67 5.53 3.80 11.31
N LEU A 68 5.50 4.25 12.55
CA LEU A 68 6.50 3.87 13.54
C LEU A 68 6.04 2.56 14.18
N ILE A 69 6.93 1.58 14.19
CA ILE A 69 6.76 0.34 14.94
C ILE A 69 7.92 0.27 15.92
N TYR A 70 7.64 0.03 17.19
CA TYR A 70 8.67 -0.14 18.20
C TYR A 70 8.35 -1.30 19.13
N ASN A 71 9.39 -1.99 19.59
CA ASN A 71 9.30 -3.00 20.62
C ASN A 71 9.74 -2.40 21.96
N SER A 72 8.89 -2.49 22.95
CA SER A 72 9.17 -2.07 24.32
C SER A 72 8.33 -2.86 25.31
N SER A 73 8.93 -3.17 26.47
CA SER A 73 8.26 -3.86 27.58
C SER A 73 7.06 -3.08 28.14
N ASN A 74 7.04 -1.76 27.99
CA ASN A 74 5.93 -0.91 28.42
C ASN A 74 5.58 0.11 27.31
N PRO A 75 4.31 0.55 27.22
CA PRO A 75 3.93 1.60 26.26
C PRO A 75 4.61 2.92 26.61
N LEU A 76 5.41 3.44 25.69
CA LEU A 76 6.12 4.71 25.87
C LEU A 76 5.24 5.88 25.47
N LYS A 77 5.58 7.08 25.93
CA LYS A 77 4.92 8.30 25.46
C LYS A 77 5.43 8.63 24.06
N VAL A 78 4.54 8.61 23.07
CA VAL A 78 4.86 8.98 21.69
C VAL A 78 4.19 10.29 21.33
N LEU A 79 4.98 11.20 20.78
CA LEU A 79 4.59 12.53 20.35
C LEU A 79 4.91 12.69 18.87
N ILE A 80 3.99 13.21 18.06
CA ILE A 80 4.25 13.65 16.68
C ILE A 80 4.14 15.16 16.66
N ASN A 81 5.23 15.84 16.27
CA ASN A 81 5.27 17.30 16.23
C ASN A 81 4.83 17.94 17.57
N GLY A 82 5.17 17.30 18.69
CA GLY A 82 4.82 17.73 20.04
C GLY A 82 3.40 17.37 20.52
N GLN A 83 2.58 16.72 19.69
CA GLN A 83 1.22 16.28 20.04
C GLN A 83 1.21 14.80 20.40
N SER A 84 0.54 14.42 21.50
CA SER A 84 0.37 13.02 21.87
C SER A 84 -0.46 12.28 20.82
N VAL A 85 -0.02 11.08 20.47
CA VAL A 85 -0.70 10.25 19.48
C VAL A 85 -1.27 9.00 20.12
N SER A 86 -2.40 8.54 19.61
CA SER A 86 -2.92 7.21 19.95
C SER A 86 -1.98 6.13 19.44
N GLN A 87 -1.81 5.10 20.26
CA GLN A 87 -0.93 3.97 19.98
C GLN A 87 -1.74 2.70 20.14
N ALA A 88 -1.46 1.72 19.30
CA ALA A 88 -2.03 0.38 19.42
C ALA A 88 -0.87 -0.61 19.57
N GLY A 89 -1.02 -1.60 20.45
CA GLY A 89 0.04 -2.57 20.66
C GLY A 89 -0.43 -3.84 21.34
N SER A 90 0.35 -4.89 21.14
CA SER A 90 0.18 -6.21 21.75
C SER A 90 1.54 -6.92 21.78
N ASN A 91 1.77 -7.76 22.78
CA ASN A 91 3.01 -8.54 22.95
C ASN A 91 4.29 -7.70 22.82
N ASN A 92 4.36 -6.57 23.55
CA ASN A 92 5.49 -5.62 23.56
C ASN A 92 5.75 -4.89 22.24
N ILE A 93 4.94 -5.13 21.20
CA ILE A 93 5.03 -4.40 19.93
C ILE A 93 3.96 -3.32 19.92
N TRP A 94 4.39 -2.10 19.65
CA TRP A 94 3.57 -0.91 19.61
C TRP A 94 3.69 -0.22 18.26
N VAL A 95 2.58 0.32 17.79
CA VAL A 95 2.47 0.98 16.50
C VAL A 95 1.89 2.37 16.70
N ALA A 96 2.54 3.36 16.09
CA ALA A 96 2.05 4.72 16.00
C ALA A 96 2.08 5.16 14.53
N ALA A 97 0.94 5.61 14.01
CA ALA A 97 0.83 6.10 12.65
C ALA A 97 1.08 7.61 12.61
N SER A 98 1.85 8.08 11.62
CA SER A 98 1.95 9.52 11.32
C SER A 98 1.19 9.86 10.04
N THR A 99 0.23 10.75 10.16
CA THR A 99 -0.53 11.31 9.03
C THR A 99 0.21 12.46 8.34
N THR A 100 1.27 13.00 8.95
CA THR A 100 2.03 14.15 8.46
C THR A 100 3.54 13.90 8.46
N ASN A 101 4.27 14.66 7.65
CA ASN A 101 5.72 14.76 7.79
C ASN A 101 6.06 15.42 9.14
N GLY A 102 7.17 15.03 9.74
CA GLY A 102 7.63 15.68 10.96
C GLY A 102 8.58 14.83 11.79
N THR A 103 8.56 15.09 13.10
CA THR A 103 9.40 14.39 14.07
C THR A 103 8.52 13.61 15.03
N ILE A 104 8.78 12.31 15.13
CA ILE A 104 8.27 11.48 16.20
C ILE A 104 9.25 11.51 17.36
N THR A 105 8.77 11.85 18.54
CA THR A 105 9.52 11.75 19.78
C THR A 105 8.95 10.58 20.59
N ILE A 106 9.80 9.59 20.87
CA ILE A 106 9.52 8.50 21.80
C ILE A 106 10.17 8.88 23.13
N ALA A 107 9.40 8.97 24.21
CA ALA A 107 9.89 9.37 25.51
C ALA A 107 9.61 8.29 26.57
N ASN A 108 10.61 8.02 27.40
CA ASN A 108 10.45 7.19 28.58
C ASN A 108 9.81 8.00 29.70
N ASN A 109 8.51 7.80 29.92
CA ASN A 109 7.72 8.40 30.99
C ASN A 109 7.71 7.58 32.29
N TYR A 110 8.60 6.60 32.43
CA TYR A 110 8.74 5.75 33.60
C TYR A 110 10.00 6.09 34.40
N THR A 111 10.03 5.62 35.65
CA THR A 111 11.15 5.80 36.59
C THR A 111 12.28 4.80 36.41
N VAL A 112 12.11 3.80 35.53
CA VAL A 112 13.12 2.77 35.23
C VAL A 112 13.62 2.89 33.79
N PRO A 113 14.88 2.52 33.49
CA PRO A 113 15.36 2.44 32.13
C PRO A 113 14.59 1.41 31.30
N ILE A 114 14.27 1.76 30.05
CA ILE A 114 13.51 0.90 29.13
C ILE A 114 14.35 0.66 27.88
N ARG A 115 14.45 -0.60 27.47
CA ARG A 115 15.03 -0.97 26.18
C ARG A 115 13.98 -0.84 25.09
N ILE A 116 14.37 -0.24 23.98
CA ILE A 116 13.51 -0.07 22.82
C ILE A 116 14.25 -0.45 21.56
N GLY A 117 13.55 -1.08 20.63
CA GLY A 117 13.98 -1.15 19.24
C GLY A 117 12.90 -0.57 18.36
N TYR A 118 13.25 0.16 17.31
CA TYR A 118 12.27 0.82 16.47
C TYR A 118 12.59 0.69 14.99
N ALA A 119 11.54 0.72 14.17
CA ALA A 119 11.63 0.80 12.73
C ALA A 119 10.55 1.74 12.20
N ILE A 120 10.87 2.40 11.09
CA ILE A 120 9.91 3.21 10.35
C ILE A 120 9.55 2.44 9.09
N VAL A 121 8.28 2.07 8.97
CA VAL A 121 7.78 1.23 7.88
C VAL A 121 6.94 2.09 6.95
N GLY A 122 7.32 2.14 5.68
CA GLY A 122 6.50 2.75 4.64
C GLY A 122 5.56 1.73 4.05
N ILE A 123 4.28 2.10 3.88
CA ILE A 123 3.39 1.34 3.01
C ILE A 123 3.68 1.83 1.58
N VAL A 124 4.61 1.19 0.89
CA VAL A 124 4.92 1.54 -0.51
C VAL A 124 3.85 0.94 -1.42
N LEU A 125 2.82 1.72 -1.71
CA LEU A 125 1.69 1.32 -2.56
C LEU A 125 2.00 1.43 -4.07
N TRP A 126 3.19 1.94 -4.45
CA TRP A 126 3.54 2.27 -5.84
C TRP A 126 3.38 1.14 -6.87
N PRO A 127 3.82 -0.11 -6.60
CA PRO A 127 3.64 -1.22 -7.55
C PRO A 127 2.16 -1.54 -7.83
N SER A 128 1.30 -1.33 -6.83
CA SER A 128 -0.14 -1.55 -6.97
C SER A 128 -0.82 -0.45 -7.78
N TYR A 129 -0.39 0.80 -7.64
CA TYR A 129 -0.95 1.89 -8.42
C TYR A 129 -0.69 1.71 -9.90
N LEU A 130 0.50 1.25 -10.30
CA LEU A 130 0.80 1.01 -11.71
C LEU A 130 -0.13 -0.05 -12.32
N SER A 131 -0.37 -1.16 -11.62
CA SER A 131 -1.26 -2.24 -12.07
C SER A 131 -2.74 -1.82 -12.08
N ILE A 132 -3.17 -1.02 -11.10
CA ILE A 132 -4.50 -0.39 -11.08
C ILE A 132 -4.66 0.60 -12.25
N PHE A 133 -3.69 1.48 -12.50
CA PHE A 133 -3.74 2.42 -13.63
C PHE A 133 -3.77 1.69 -14.97
N LEU A 134 -2.91 0.68 -15.16
CA LEU A 134 -2.86 -0.09 -16.40
C LEU A 134 -4.16 -0.85 -16.66
N SER A 135 -4.75 -1.43 -15.61
CA SER A 135 -6.03 -2.13 -15.73
C SER A 135 -7.18 -1.20 -16.10
N ILE A 136 -7.22 0.02 -15.56
CA ILE A 136 -8.23 1.02 -15.95
C ILE A 136 -8.09 1.37 -17.44
N ILE A 137 -6.86 1.68 -17.90
CA ILE A 137 -6.61 2.03 -19.31
C ILE A 137 -7.00 0.87 -20.23
N LEU A 138 -6.54 -0.35 -19.93
CA LEU A 138 -6.85 -1.54 -20.73
C LEU A 138 -8.35 -1.86 -20.69
N GLY A 139 -9.01 -1.67 -19.56
CA GLY A 139 -10.46 -1.83 -19.42
C GLY A 139 -11.22 -0.90 -20.36
N ILE A 140 -10.87 0.39 -20.38
CA ILE A 140 -11.48 1.39 -21.28
C ILE A 140 -11.25 0.99 -22.74
N VAL A 141 -10.01 0.64 -23.11
CA VAL A 141 -9.67 0.22 -24.48
C VAL A 141 -10.47 -1.02 -24.89
N GLY A 142 -10.59 -2.02 -24.01
CA GLY A 142 -11.37 -3.23 -24.24
C GLY A 142 -12.85 -2.92 -24.50
N VAL A 143 -13.46 -2.08 -23.67
CA VAL A 143 -14.86 -1.66 -23.84
C VAL A 143 -15.08 -0.93 -25.17
N VAL A 144 -14.19 -0.01 -25.55
CA VAL A 144 -14.29 0.74 -26.81
C VAL A 144 -14.21 -0.21 -28.01
N ILE A 145 -13.29 -1.18 -27.99
CA ILE A 145 -13.14 -2.17 -29.07
C ILE A 145 -14.38 -3.05 -29.18
N ILE A 146 -14.96 -3.49 -28.04
CA ILE A 146 -16.21 -4.26 -28.02
C ILE A 146 -17.36 -3.44 -28.60
N ALA A 147 -17.51 -2.17 -28.18
CA ALA A 147 -18.55 -1.28 -28.69
C ALA A 147 -18.43 -1.08 -30.20
N TYR A 148 -17.22 -0.79 -30.70
CA TYR A 148 -16.96 -0.62 -32.13
C TYR A 148 -17.21 -1.91 -32.93
N GLY A 149 -16.77 -3.06 -32.42
CA GLY A 149 -17.03 -4.37 -33.02
C GLY A 149 -18.54 -4.67 -33.12
N THR A 150 -19.29 -4.29 -32.08
CA THR A 150 -20.75 -4.46 -32.03
C THR A 150 -21.45 -3.58 -33.06
N ILE A 151 -21.07 -2.30 -33.18
CA ILE A 151 -21.61 -1.36 -34.16
C ILE A 151 -21.38 -1.86 -35.60
N ILE A 152 -20.16 -2.31 -35.93
CA ILE A 152 -19.87 -2.87 -37.27
C ILE A 152 -20.69 -4.13 -37.55
N SER A 153 -20.84 -5.00 -36.55
CA SER A 153 -21.62 -6.23 -36.69
C SER A 153 -23.10 -5.95 -37.00
N ILE A 154 -23.71 -5.00 -36.29
CA ILE A 154 -25.09 -4.57 -36.52
C ILE A 154 -25.24 -3.94 -37.90
N ARG A 155 -24.33 -3.03 -38.28
CA ARG A 155 -24.36 -2.34 -39.58
C ARG A 155 -24.23 -3.33 -40.73
N ASN A 156 -23.37 -4.34 -40.63
CA ASN A 156 -23.23 -5.36 -41.67
C ASN A 156 -24.46 -6.26 -41.78
N LYS A 157 -25.12 -6.61 -40.66
CA LYS A 157 -26.41 -7.32 -40.70
C LYS A 157 -27.50 -6.50 -41.39
N SER A 158 -27.60 -5.19 -41.11
CA SER A 158 -28.60 -4.32 -41.73
C SER A 158 -28.43 -4.16 -43.24
N LYS A 159 -27.19 -4.31 -43.76
CA LYS A 159 -26.89 -4.24 -45.20
C LYS A 159 -27.22 -5.53 -45.95
N LEU A 160 -27.27 -6.67 -45.26
CA LEU A 160 -27.63 -7.97 -45.85
C LEU A 160 -29.15 -8.19 -45.93
N MET A 161 -29.95 -7.35 -45.24
CA MET A 161 -31.40 -7.41 -45.22
C MET A 161 -32.08 -6.40 -46.15
N LYS A 162 -31.29 -5.61 -46.90
CA LYS A 162 -31.75 -4.76 -48.01
C LYS A 162 -31.28 -5.38 -49.32
#